data_AF-A0A849L4J9-F1
#
_entry.id   AF-A0A849L4J9-F1
#
_cell.length_a   1.000
_cell.length_b   1.000
_cell.length_c   1.000
_cell.angle_alpha   90.00
_cell.angle_beta   90.00
_cell.angle_gamma   90.00
#
_symmetry.space_group_name_H-M   'P 1'
#
loop_
_entity.id
_entity.type
_entity.pdbx_description
1 polymer ?
#
loop_
_entity_poly.entity_id
_entity_poly.type
_entity_poly.pdbx_seq_one_letter_code
_entity_poly.pdbx_strand_id
1 'polypeptide(L)'
;MTILTISEFLDDNEGDADIFEFRLESGLRLFGGAASGADRTRAEMAPGAPWAEPDPGTPVIEAAKGGEKGRPGGSDGGDGGGGADGGGGSVLTGYVSGDKDRGRTDTYNIQIDFFGTGWTVDLQQEFIDAAEFLSDLVLQGLGNILTYYPGTGSFVQIDDLRISASLEEMDGVGGVLGYGGPYVPTARDLPYQGLMAFDTADALWLDDAGLWDEVVLHEMLHVLGVGTLWDSFGLVAESDGPTGWAYTGAQALAVYVDWLGSDAGQQADGWASLADVDGVPIEVVMLDDGTLAPGGHWDEGTFGDELMTPYLNDAGILTELTTASLADMGYAVDQGLAIA
;
A
#
# COMPACT_ATOMS: atom_id res chain seq x y z
N MET A 1 0.30 7.09 -22.64
CA MET A 1 0.48 6.21 -21.48
C MET A 1 1.48 6.94 -20.60
N THR A 2 0.97 7.71 -19.65
CA THR A 2 1.79 8.32 -18.60
C THR A 2 2.04 7.17 -17.64
N ILE A 3 3.29 6.73 -17.52
CA ILE A 3 3.67 5.70 -16.55
C ILE A 3 3.65 6.42 -15.20
N LEU A 4 2.66 6.10 -14.37
CA LEU A 4 2.55 6.60 -13.01
C LEU A 4 3.15 5.52 -12.12
N THR A 5 4.18 5.90 -11.36
CA THR A 5 4.92 4.99 -10.48
C THR A 5 4.45 5.20 -9.06
N ILE A 6 4.08 4.12 -8.38
CA ILE A 6 3.94 4.12 -6.93
C ILE A 6 5.36 4.08 -6.35
N SER A 7 5.72 5.08 -5.55
CA SER A 7 7.12 5.29 -5.14
C SER A 7 7.45 4.41 -3.94
N GLU A 8 8.47 3.56 -4.06
CA GLU A 8 9.01 2.79 -2.94
C GLU A 8 9.98 3.62 -2.06
N PHE A 9 10.04 3.29 -0.77
CA PHE A 9 11.11 3.67 0.14
C PHE A 9 11.98 2.44 0.44
N LEU A 10 13.25 2.45 0.01
CA LEU A 10 14.21 1.40 0.34
C LEU A 10 14.95 1.78 1.63
N ASP A 11 14.84 0.95 2.67
CA ASP A 11 15.59 1.13 3.92
C ASP A 11 17.00 0.53 3.77
N ASP A 12 18.01 1.39 3.65
CA ASP A 12 19.42 0.98 3.69
C ASP A 12 19.78 0.57 5.12
N ASN A 13 19.60 -0.71 5.41
CA ASN A 13 19.77 -1.31 6.73
C ASN A 13 21.26 -1.34 7.15
N GLU A 14 21.78 -0.28 7.76
CA GLU A 14 22.93 -0.38 8.68
C GLU A 14 22.51 0.04 10.09
N GLY A 15 22.45 -0.94 10.98
CA GLY A 15 22.00 -0.77 12.34
C GLY A 15 22.84 0.23 13.12
N ASP A 16 22.20 1.29 13.60
CA ASP A 16 22.53 1.93 14.86
C ASP A 16 21.25 2.49 15.49
N ALA A 17 20.98 2.02 16.71
CA ALA A 17 19.90 2.51 17.54
C ALA A 17 20.29 3.88 18.12
N ASP A 18 20.19 4.93 17.32
CA ASP A 18 20.30 6.32 17.79
C ASP A 18 19.29 7.21 17.05
N ILE A 19 18.26 7.63 17.81
CA ILE A 19 17.42 8.82 17.68
C ILE A 19 17.47 9.48 16.28
N PHE A 20 16.49 9.14 15.44
CA PHE A 20 16.20 9.68 14.10
C PHE A 20 16.62 11.15 13.87
N GLU A 21 17.78 11.34 13.25
CA GLU A 21 18.14 12.58 12.56
C GLU A 21 18.00 12.32 11.05
N PHE A 22 16.96 12.89 10.44
CA PHE A 22 16.60 12.72 9.03
C PHE A 22 17.69 13.33 8.14
N ARG A 23 18.61 12.51 7.63
CA ARG A 23 19.64 12.91 6.66
C ARG A 23 19.26 12.43 5.26
N LEU A 24 18.65 13.32 4.49
CA LEU A 24 18.56 13.19 3.04
C LEU A 24 19.93 13.53 2.43
N GLU A 25 20.85 12.55 2.35
CA GLU A 25 22.04 12.67 1.50
C GLU A 25 21.83 11.89 0.19
N SER A 26 21.31 12.63 -0.79
CA SER A 26 21.58 12.55 -2.25
C SER A 26 21.39 11.23 -3.00
N GLY A 27 20.44 11.24 -3.96
CA GLY A 27 20.89 11.12 -5.35
C GLY A 27 20.07 10.38 -6.41
N LEU A 28 18.79 10.04 -6.22
CA LEU A 28 18.05 9.37 -7.31
C LEU A 28 17.68 10.35 -8.45
N ARG A 29 18.12 10.06 -9.68
CA ARG A 29 17.70 10.75 -10.92
C ARG A 29 16.91 9.78 -11.79
N LEU A 30 15.60 10.02 -11.92
CA LEU A 30 14.78 9.41 -12.96
C LEU A 30 15.22 9.95 -14.33
N PHE A 31 15.75 9.08 -15.20
CA PHE A 31 16.07 9.45 -16.59
C PHE A 31 14.88 9.14 -17.52
N GLY A 32 14.06 10.16 -17.76
CA GLY A 32 13.27 10.29 -18.99
C GLY A 32 14.07 11.10 -20.03
N GLY A 33 14.22 10.56 -21.24
CA GLY A 33 15.01 11.17 -22.31
C GLY A 33 14.50 12.54 -22.78
N ALA A 34 15.43 13.52 -22.78
CA ALA A 34 15.52 14.72 -23.61
C ALA A 34 14.29 15.65 -23.76
N ALA A 35 14.25 16.68 -22.90
CA ALA A 35 13.82 18.01 -23.32
C ALA A 35 14.77 19.07 -22.72
N SER A 36 15.21 19.98 -23.59
CA SER A 36 16.25 20.96 -23.37
C SER A 36 15.89 22.04 -22.34
N GLY A 37 16.81 22.31 -21.42
CA GLY A 37 17.14 23.65 -20.95
C GLY A 37 16.05 24.44 -20.23
N ALA A 38 15.84 24.15 -18.95
CA ALA A 38 15.54 25.16 -17.94
C ALA A 38 16.04 24.63 -16.59
N ASP A 39 16.77 25.49 -15.89
CA ASP A 39 17.34 25.33 -14.56
C ASP A 39 16.26 24.86 -13.56
N ARG A 40 16.23 23.56 -13.23
CA ARG A 40 15.35 23.00 -12.18
C ARG A 40 16.14 23.04 -10.87
N THR A 41 15.97 24.11 -10.11
CA THR A 41 16.43 24.19 -8.73
C THR A 41 15.70 23.14 -7.90
N ARG A 42 16.47 22.22 -7.33
CA ARG A 42 16.16 21.32 -6.23
C ARG A 42 15.27 22.02 -5.20
N ALA A 43 14.01 21.61 -5.06
CA ALA A 43 13.24 21.94 -3.87
C ALA A 43 13.88 21.17 -2.72
N GLU A 44 14.63 21.89 -1.88
CA GLU A 44 15.09 21.39 -0.59
C GLU A 44 13.84 21.18 0.29
N MET A 45 13.35 19.93 0.39
CA MET A 45 12.35 19.58 1.40
C MET A 45 12.97 19.81 2.78
N ALA A 46 12.39 20.74 3.54
CA ALA A 46 12.84 21.05 4.88
C ALA A 46 12.54 19.86 5.82
N PRO A 47 13.53 19.35 6.57
CA PRO A 47 13.29 18.32 7.57
C PRO A 47 12.47 18.91 8.73
N GLY A 48 11.34 18.28 9.05
CA GLY A 48 10.63 18.51 10.31
C GLY A 48 9.71 19.74 10.37
N ALA A 49 8.94 20.03 9.32
CA ALA A 49 7.72 20.79 9.54
C ALA A 49 6.84 19.99 10.54
N PRO A 50 6.45 20.55 11.70
CA PRO A 50 5.52 19.86 12.58
C PRO A 50 4.26 19.56 11.77
N TRP A 51 3.89 18.27 11.70
CA TRP A 51 2.63 17.83 11.11
C TRP A 51 1.54 18.79 11.56
N ALA A 52 0.85 19.43 10.60
CA ALA A 52 -0.25 20.31 10.95
C ALA A 52 -1.24 19.48 11.77
N GLU A 53 -1.54 19.94 13.00
CA GLU A 53 -2.49 19.22 13.86
C GLU A 53 -3.79 18.97 13.10
N PRO A 54 -4.45 17.80 13.31
CA PRO A 54 -5.75 17.56 12.71
C PRO A 54 -6.69 18.69 13.09
N ASP A 55 -7.49 19.22 12.16
CA ASP A 55 -8.39 20.35 12.42
C ASP A 55 -9.27 20.04 13.65
N PRO A 56 -9.14 20.76 14.78
CA PRO A 56 -9.80 20.39 16.03
C PRO A 56 -11.33 20.60 16.02
N GLY A 57 -11.91 20.99 14.89
CA GLY A 57 -13.32 21.34 14.72
C GLY A 57 -14.26 20.23 14.26
N THR A 58 -13.75 19.07 13.81
CA THR A 58 -14.57 18.06 13.11
C THR A 58 -14.63 16.75 13.91
N PRO A 59 -15.82 16.15 14.08
CA PRO A 59 -15.96 14.94 14.89
C PRO A 59 -15.25 13.76 14.22
N VAL A 60 -14.49 12.99 15.02
CA VAL A 60 -14.23 11.58 14.72
C VAL A 60 -15.58 10.88 14.79
N ILE A 61 -16.05 10.35 13.68
CA ILE A 61 -17.31 9.61 13.65
C ILE A 61 -17.02 8.11 13.60
N GLU A 62 -17.51 7.38 14.59
CA GLU A 62 -17.89 5.97 14.39
C GLU A 62 -19.14 6.01 13.49
N ALA A 63 -18.97 6.15 12.18
CA ALA A 63 -20.09 6.33 11.25
C ALA A 63 -20.47 5.05 10.52
N ALA A 64 -21.78 4.92 10.34
CA ALA A 64 -22.48 3.81 9.74
C ALA A 64 -21.95 3.43 8.36
N LYS A 65 -21.86 2.11 8.14
CA LYS A 65 -21.76 1.37 6.88
C LYS A 65 -21.43 2.24 5.65
N GLY A 66 -20.16 2.20 5.23
CA GLY A 66 -19.82 2.39 3.82
C GLY A 66 -20.77 1.55 2.97
N GLY A 67 -21.33 2.14 1.93
CA GLY A 67 -22.30 1.46 1.08
C GLY A 67 -21.68 0.18 0.50
N GLU A 68 -22.50 -0.82 0.20
CA GLU A 68 -22.09 -1.98 -0.60
C GLU A 68 -21.75 -1.51 -2.03
N LYS A 69 -20.59 -0.88 -2.22
CA LYS A 69 -19.93 -0.79 -3.52
C LYS A 69 -19.07 -2.05 -3.70
N GLY A 70 -18.75 -2.36 -4.96
CA GLY A 70 -17.96 -3.54 -5.32
C GLY A 70 -16.62 -3.58 -4.59
N ARG A 71 -15.95 -4.74 -4.63
CA ARG A 71 -14.62 -4.91 -4.01
C ARG A 71 -13.68 -3.83 -4.56
N PRO A 72 -12.98 -3.04 -3.72
CA PRO A 72 -11.94 -2.14 -4.20
C PRO A 72 -10.88 -2.97 -4.94
N GLY A 73 -10.48 -2.55 -6.14
CA GLY A 73 -9.57 -3.34 -6.98
C GLY A 73 -10.18 -4.63 -7.56
N GLY A 74 -11.47 -4.63 -7.91
CA GLY A 74 -12.14 -5.73 -8.59
C GLY A 74 -12.78 -5.28 -9.91
N SER A 75 -12.67 -6.12 -10.95
CA SER A 75 -13.28 -5.86 -12.27
C SER A 75 -14.80 -6.05 -12.28
N ASP A 76 -15.53 -5.39 -11.39
CA ASP A 76 -16.97 -5.23 -11.54
C ASP A 76 -17.22 -4.09 -12.53
N GLY A 77 -17.17 -4.46 -13.82
CA GLY A 77 -17.71 -3.70 -14.94
C GLY A 77 -19.23 -3.53 -14.81
N GLY A 78 -19.65 -2.73 -13.84
CA GLY A 78 -21.00 -2.24 -13.67
C GLY A 78 -21.05 -0.79 -14.12
N ASP A 79 -21.71 -0.54 -15.26
CA ASP A 79 -22.25 0.77 -15.63
C ASP A 79 -23.16 1.26 -14.48
N GLY A 80 -22.55 1.93 -13.51
CA GLY A 80 -23.15 2.49 -12.31
C GLY A 80 -23.12 4.00 -12.34
N GLY A 81 -23.49 4.59 -13.47
CA GLY A 81 -23.93 5.99 -13.52
C GLY A 81 -25.14 6.17 -12.61
N GLY A 82 -24.90 6.38 -11.32
CA GLY A 82 -25.89 6.57 -10.28
C GLY A 82 -25.42 7.68 -9.36
N GLY A 83 -25.70 8.91 -9.77
CA GLY A 83 -25.30 10.10 -9.04
C GLY A 83 -25.84 10.14 -7.59
N ALA A 84 -25.04 10.80 -6.76
CA ALA A 84 -25.43 11.58 -5.60
C ALA A 84 -26.60 11.02 -4.79
N ASP A 85 -26.28 10.28 -3.73
CA ASP A 85 -26.94 10.57 -2.46
C ASP A 85 -26.00 11.47 -1.65
N GLY A 86 -26.29 12.77 -1.72
CA GLY A 86 -25.68 13.79 -0.87
C GLY A 86 -26.11 13.58 0.57
N GLY A 87 -25.55 12.56 1.23
CA GLY A 87 -25.40 12.55 2.67
C GLY A 87 -24.47 13.69 3.01
N GLY A 88 -25.00 14.76 3.61
CA GLY A 88 -24.23 15.93 4.05
C GLY A 88 -23.25 15.58 5.16
N GLY A 89 -22.20 14.82 4.83
CA GLY A 89 -21.03 14.60 5.65
C GLY A 89 -20.06 15.76 5.45
N SER A 90 -19.59 16.33 6.54
CA SER A 90 -18.36 17.13 6.51
C SER A 90 -17.17 16.21 6.29
N VAL A 91 -16.12 16.73 5.65
CA VAL A 91 -14.79 16.11 5.65
C VAL A 91 -14.41 15.71 7.09
N LEU A 92 -13.91 14.49 7.25
CA LEU A 92 -13.57 13.89 8.53
C LEU A 92 -12.14 14.20 8.93
N THR A 93 -11.87 14.16 10.23
CA THR A 93 -10.51 14.20 10.80
C THR A 93 -9.97 12.79 11.05
N GLY A 94 -10.85 11.80 11.09
CA GLY A 94 -10.48 10.39 11.18
C GLY A 94 -11.67 9.45 11.09
N TYR A 95 -11.37 8.17 10.92
CA TYR A 95 -12.30 7.06 10.78
C TYR A 95 -11.75 5.80 11.48
N VAL A 96 -12.62 4.91 11.92
CA VAL A 96 -12.22 3.59 12.47
C VAL A 96 -13.09 2.53 11.81
N SER A 97 -12.44 1.58 11.14
CA SER A 97 -13.08 0.44 10.49
C SER A 97 -13.26 -0.76 11.41
N GLY A 98 -13.95 -1.80 10.94
CA GLY A 98 -13.99 -3.11 11.60
C GLY A 98 -14.98 -3.16 12.75
N ASP A 99 -16.24 -2.82 12.48
CA ASP A 99 -17.30 -2.78 13.48
C ASP A 99 -17.42 -4.12 14.27
N LYS A 100 -17.46 -3.98 15.60
CA LYS A 100 -17.54 -5.03 16.62
C LYS A 100 -18.80 -5.91 16.46
N ASP A 101 -19.82 -5.39 15.77
CA ASP A 101 -21.10 -6.05 15.53
C ASP A 101 -21.05 -7.12 14.42
N ARG A 102 -19.89 -7.38 13.80
CA ARG A 102 -19.68 -8.47 12.82
C ARG A 102 -19.66 -9.88 13.42
N GLY A 103 -19.95 -10.02 14.72
CA GLY A 103 -20.06 -11.32 15.41
C GLY A 103 -18.71 -12.01 15.66
N ARG A 104 -17.59 -11.33 15.38
CA ARG A 104 -16.24 -11.72 15.80
C ARG A 104 -15.97 -11.10 17.17
N THR A 105 -15.21 -11.80 18.02
CA THR A 105 -14.88 -11.29 19.37
C THR A 105 -13.71 -10.33 19.38
N ASP A 106 -12.96 -10.26 18.28
CA ASP A 106 -11.73 -9.50 18.10
C ASP A 106 -11.53 -9.26 16.58
N THR A 107 -12.11 -8.19 16.07
CA THR A 107 -12.08 -7.78 14.65
C THR A 107 -10.82 -6.98 14.37
N TYR A 108 -10.16 -7.21 13.23
CA TYR A 108 -9.04 -6.37 12.81
C TYR A 108 -9.52 -4.96 12.47
N ASN A 109 -9.22 -3.94 13.28
CA ASN A 109 -9.66 -2.56 13.05
C ASN A 109 -8.53 -1.69 12.47
N ILE A 110 -8.87 -0.79 11.56
CA ILE A 110 -7.93 0.22 11.04
C ILE A 110 -8.47 1.59 11.43
N GLN A 111 -7.74 2.30 12.28
CA GLN A 111 -7.96 3.72 12.53
C GLN A 111 -7.19 4.55 11.51
N ILE A 112 -7.87 5.48 10.83
CA ILE A 112 -7.26 6.45 9.92
C ILE A 112 -7.41 7.83 10.53
N ASP A 113 -6.32 8.59 10.55
CA ASP A 113 -6.34 10.02 10.86
C ASP A 113 -5.97 10.80 9.59
N PHE A 114 -6.85 11.71 9.17
CA PHE A 114 -6.68 12.52 7.95
C PHE A 114 -5.99 13.85 8.29
N PHE A 115 -4.86 14.10 7.64
CA PHE A 115 -4.03 15.29 7.81
C PHE A 115 -3.96 16.13 6.53
N GLY A 116 -3.62 17.41 6.68
CA GLY A 116 -3.50 18.34 5.56
C GLY A 116 -4.83 18.93 5.10
N THR A 117 -4.84 19.49 3.90
CA THR A 117 -6.01 20.15 3.30
C THR A 117 -6.22 19.65 1.89
N GLY A 118 -7.45 19.77 1.35
CA GLY A 118 -7.76 19.31 -0.01
C GLY A 118 -8.60 18.03 -0.05
N TRP A 119 -8.80 17.39 1.11
CA TRP A 119 -9.73 16.27 1.25
C TRP A 119 -11.14 16.64 0.80
N THR A 120 -11.74 15.77 -0.01
CA THR A 120 -13.17 15.75 -0.32
C THR A 120 -13.80 14.57 0.43
N VAL A 121 -15.14 14.55 0.47
CA VAL A 121 -15.87 13.40 1.02
C VAL A 121 -15.59 12.15 0.18
N ASP A 122 -15.53 12.30 -1.14
CA ASP A 122 -15.30 11.19 -2.07
C ASP A 122 -13.88 10.59 -1.89
N LEU A 123 -12.84 11.43 -1.80
CA LEU A 123 -11.48 10.96 -1.52
C LEU A 123 -11.38 10.19 -0.20
N GLN A 124 -12.08 10.66 0.84
CA GLN A 124 -12.09 9.97 2.15
C GLN A 124 -12.93 8.70 2.13
N GLN A 125 -13.95 8.62 1.28
CA GLN A 125 -14.79 7.44 1.16
C GLN A 125 -13.99 6.24 0.65
N GLU A 126 -13.07 6.44 -0.29
CA GLU A 126 -12.24 5.33 -0.79
C GLU A 126 -11.27 4.78 0.26
N PHE A 127 -10.77 5.62 1.17
CA PHE A 127 -10.02 5.15 2.36
C PHE A 127 -10.89 4.34 3.31
N ILE A 128 -12.13 4.79 3.52
CA ILE A 128 -13.10 4.10 4.38
C ILE A 128 -13.40 2.72 3.80
N ASP A 129 -13.68 2.65 2.50
CA ASP A 129 -14.04 1.41 1.81
C ASP A 129 -12.85 0.43 1.77
N ALA A 130 -11.63 0.91 1.50
CA ALA A 130 -10.40 0.11 1.59
C ALA A 130 -10.16 -0.43 3.01
N ALA A 131 -10.31 0.40 4.04
CA ALA A 131 -10.13 -0.02 5.43
C ALA A 131 -11.18 -1.06 5.86
N GLU A 132 -12.46 -0.86 5.50
CA GLU A 132 -13.53 -1.82 5.77
C GLU A 132 -13.29 -3.16 5.07
N PHE A 133 -12.82 -3.13 3.82
CA PHE A 133 -12.42 -4.31 3.07
C PHE A 133 -11.29 -5.06 3.77
N LEU A 134 -10.21 -4.37 4.16
CA LEU A 134 -9.08 -4.99 4.85
C LEU A 134 -9.45 -5.53 6.23
N SER A 135 -10.34 -4.85 6.96
CA SER A 135 -10.93 -5.34 8.22
C SER A 135 -11.79 -6.60 8.03
N ASP A 136 -12.40 -6.80 6.87
CA ASP A 136 -13.08 -8.05 6.53
C ASP A 136 -12.11 -9.16 6.14
N LEU A 137 -11.07 -8.80 5.37
CA LEU A 137 -9.99 -9.67 4.91
C LEU A 137 -9.18 -10.27 6.07
N VAL A 138 -8.82 -9.46 7.05
CA VAL A 138 -8.08 -9.93 8.23
C VAL A 138 -9.09 -10.39 9.30
N LEU A 139 -9.13 -11.70 9.50
CA LEU A 139 -10.11 -12.41 10.32
C LEU A 139 -9.94 -12.21 11.82
N GLN A 140 -8.76 -11.77 12.27
CA GLN A 140 -8.41 -11.68 13.67
C GLN A 140 -7.65 -10.39 13.98
N GLY A 141 -8.09 -9.68 15.03
CA GLY A 141 -7.34 -8.59 15.63
C GLY A 141 -5.98 -9.03 16.20
N LEU A 142 -5.12 -8.04 16.40
CA LEU A 142 -3.84 -8.07 17.07
C LEU A 142 -3.98 -7.60 18.52
N GLY A 143 -2.91 -7.72 19.30
CA GLY A 143 -2.91 -7.22 20.67
C GLY A 143 -2.76 -5.70 20.71
N ASN A 144 -3.58 -5.02 21.53
CA ASN A 144 -3.46 -3.58 21.73
C ASN A 144 -2.08 -3.20 22.28
N ILE A 145 -1.55 -2.08 21.79
CA ILE A 145 -0.24 -1.58 22.19
C ILE A 145 -0.33 -0.12 22.66
N LEU A 146 0.40 0.22 23.73
CA LEU A 146 0.61 1.60 24.16
C LEU A 146 1.93 2.09 23.57
N THR A 147 1.86 3.04 22.64
CA THR A 147 3.04 3.53 21.90
C THR A 147 2.94 5.02 21.63
N TYR A 148 4.07 5.64 21.29
CA TYR A 148 4.10 7.04 20.85
C TYR A 148 3.56 7.13 19.41
N TYR A 149 2.53 7.94 19.21
CA TYR A 149 1.93 8.17 17.91
C TYR A 149 2.24 9.60 17.42
N PRO A 150 3.02 9.76 16.33
CA PRO A 150 3.46 11.08 15.86
C PRO A 150 2.33 12.02 15.50
N GLY A 151 1.25 11.48 14.90
CA GLY A 151 0.11 12.28 14.47
C GLY A 151 -0.58 13.04 15.61
N THR A 152 -0.39 12.61 16.88
CA THR A 152 -0.87 13.31 18.08
C THR A 152 0.24 13.86 18.96
N GLY A 153 1.50 13.58 18.64
CA GLY A 153 2.66 13.90 19.48
C GLY A 153 2.61 13.31 20.89
N SER A 154 1.87 12.21 21.10
CA SER A 154 1.54 11.66 22.42
C SER A 154 1.52 10.13 22.43
N PHE A 155 1.60 9.53 23.62
CA PHE A 155 1.35 8.10 23.78
C PHE A 155 -0.15 7.80 23.70
N VAL A 156 -0.51 6.84 22.86
CA VAL A 156 -1.91 6.41 22.65
C VAL A 156 -1.99 4.89 22.68
N GLN A 157 -3.17 4.37 23.04
CA GLN A 157 -3.49 2.97 22.85
C GLN A 157 -3.91 2.78 21.41
N ILE A 158 -3.22 1.89 20.70
CA ILE A 158 -3.57 1.46 19.36
C ILE A 158 -4.17 0.06 19.48
N ASP A 159 -5.34 -0.10 18.88
CA ASP A 159 -5.96 -1.39 18.59
C ASP A 159 -5.67 -1.68 17.12
N ASP A 160 -5.01 -2.79 16.86
CA ASP A 160 -4.56 -3.28 15.54
C ASP A 160 -3.67 -2.33 14.73
N LEU A 161 -4.25 -1.45 13.92
CA LEU A 161 -3.50 -0.56 13.02
C LEU A 161 -4.03 0.87 13.08
N ARG A 162 -3.11 1.84 13.16
CA ARG A 162 -3.42 3.26 13.02
C ARG A 162 -2.60 3.92 11.92
N ILE A 163 -3.25 4.52 10.94
CA ILE A 163 -2.66 5.12 9.75
C ILE A 163 -2.79 6.65 9.82
N SER A 164 -1.69 7.36 9.62
CA SER A 164 -1.74 8.79 9.28
C SER A 164 -1.82 8.92 7.76
N ALA A 165 -2.91 9.49 7.23
CA ALA A 165 -3.07 9.75 5.79
C ALA A 165 -3.01 11.26 5.51
N SER A 166 -2.14 11.71 4.61
CA SER A 166 -2.02 13.11 4.23
C SER A 166 -2.18 13.36 2.73
N LEU A 167 -2.76 14.53 2.40
CA LEU A 167 -2.64 15.14 1.08
C LEU A 167 -1.62 16.27 1.15
N GLU A 168 -0.60 16.19 0.29
CA GLU A 168 0.54 17.10 0.28
C GLU A 168 0.82 17.59 -1.15
N GLU A 169 1.56 18.70 -1.30
CA GLU A 169 2.10 19.11 -2.61
C GLU A 169 3.41 18.38 -2.84
N MET A 170 3.51 17.53 -3.88
CA MET A 170 4.73 16.79 -4.19
C MET A 170 5.40 17.28 -5.48
N ASP A 171 5.05 16.71 -6.64
CA ASP A 171 5.61 17.05 -7.95
C ASP A 171 4.58 17.53 -8.98
N GLY A 172 3.30 17.57 -8.60
CA GLY A 172 2.19 18.06 -9.41
C GLY A 172 1.42 16.91 -10.03
N VAL A 173 1.00 17.05 -11.29
CA VAL A 173 0.24 15.99 -11.96
C VAL A 173 1.18 14.97 -12.59
N GLY A 174 1.07 13.73 -12.13
CA GLY A 174 1.81 12.55 -12.53
C GLY A 174 3.25 12.54 -12.05
N GLY A 175 3.86 11.36 -12.03
CA GLY A 175 5.12 11.16 -11.31
C GLY A 175 4.84 10.37 -10.06
N VAL A 176 5.03 10.99 -8.89
CA VAL A 176 4.75 10.36 -7.59
C VAL A 176 3.28 10.56 -7.23
N LEU A 177 2.48 9.51 -7.33
CA LEU A 177 1.06 9.54 -6.94
C LEU A 177 0.89 9.61 -5.41
N GLY A 178 1.75 8.87 -4.72
CA GLY A 178 1.75 8.71 -3.29
C GLY A 178 2.79 7.68 -2.85
N TYR A 179 2.82 7.47 -1.54
CA TYR A 179 3.58 6.41 -0.91
C TYR A 179 2.95 6.05 0.44
N GLY A 180 3.03 4.78 0.80
CA GLY A 180 2.53 4.20 2.03
C GLY A 180 3.49 3.18 2.63
N GLY A 181 3.49 3.06 3.96
CA GLY A 181 4.27 2.02 4.62
C GLY A 181 4.20 2.03 6.15
N PRO A 182 4.77 1.00 6.79
CA PRO A 182 4.82 0.89 8.24
C PRO A 182 5.58 2.05 8.90
N TYR A 183 4.98 2.64 9.94
CA TYR A 183 5.68 3.61 10.80
C TYR A 183 6.38 2.88 11.93
N VAL A 184 7.71 2.73 11.82
CA VAL A 184 8.58 1.97 12.74
C VAL A 184 8.35 0.45 12.64
N PRO A 185 8.96 -0.22 11.66
CA PRO A 185 8.98 -1.68 11.65
C PRO A 185 9.81 -2.19 12.84
N THR A 186 9.22 -3.02 13.70
CA THR A 186 10.02 -3.87 14.60
C THR A 186 10.29 -5.18 13.88
N ALA A 187 11.52 -5.69 13.98
CA ALA A 187 11.94 -6.86 13.21
C ALA A 187 10.99 -8.06 13.44
N ARG A 188 10.28 -8.46 12.38
CA ARG A 188 9.34 -9.59 12.31
C ARG A 188 8.04 -9.46 13.11
N ASP A 189 7.60 -8.24 13.42
CA ASP A 189 6.26 -8.02 13.96
C ASP A 189 5.36 -7.39 12.89
N LEU A 190 4.06 -7.70 12.98
CA LEU A 190 3.06 -7.04 12.15
C LEU A 190 2.93 -5.56 12.56
N PRO A 191 2.76 -4.65 11.59
CA PRO A 191 2.69 -3.21 11.84
C PRO A 191 1.44 -2.84 12.62
N TYR A 192 1.62 -1.92 13.57
CA TYR A 192 0.54 -1.28 14.32
C TYR A 192 0.40 0.22 14.02
N GLN A 193 1.33 0.80 13.26
CA GLN A 193 1.26 2.16 12.77
C GLN A 193 1.65 2.22 11.30
N GLY A 194 1.01 3.11 10.53
CA GLY A 194 1.33 3.38 9.14
C GLY A 194 1.37 4.87 8.83
N LEU A 195 2.11 5.23 7.79
CA LEU A 195 2.05 6.53 7.14
C LEU A 195 1.66 6.35 5.69
N MET A 196 0.81 7.25 5.19
CA MET A 196 0.47 7.37 3.79
C MET A 196 0.43 8.86 3.42
N ALA A 197 1.03 9.22 2.29
CA ALA A 197 0.98 10.57 1.75
C ALA A 197 0.74 10.51 0.24
N PHE A 198 -0.09 11.43 -0.28
CA PHE A 198 -0.47 11.48 -1.68
C PHE A 198 -0.32 12.88 -2.26
N ASP A 199 0.02 12.99 -3.54
CA ASP A 199 0.03 14.29 -4.22
C ASP A 199 -1.42 14.77 -4.40
N THR A 200 -1.70 15.95 -3.83
CA THR A 200 -3.01 16.60 -3.90
C THR A 200 -3.46 16.85 -5.34
N ALA A 201 -2.54 17.09 -6.27
CA ALA A 201 -2.84 17.32 -7.67
C ALA A 201 -3.27 16.03 -8.39
N ASP A 202 -2.73 14.89 -7.99
CA ASP A 202 -3.05 13.58 -8.56
C ASP A 202 -4.29 12.96 -7.92
N ALA A 203 -4.50 13.12 -6.62
CA ALA A 203 -5.64 12.54 -5.90
C ALA A 203 -6.99 12.91 -6.57
N LEU A 204 -7.19 14.18 -6.91
CA LEU A 204 -8.42 14.62 -7.58
C LEU A 204 -8.54 14.09 -9.01
N TRP A 205 -7.42 13.96 -9.73
CA TRP A 205 -7.42 13.44 -11.09
C TRP A 205 -7.70 11.93 -11.11
N LEU A 206 -7.14 11.18 -10.16
CA LEU A 206 -7.37 9.75 -9.97
C LEU A 206 -8.81 9.47 -9.56
N ASP A 207 -9.38 10.29 -8.68
CA ASP A 207 -10.79 10.18 -8.26
C ASP A 207 -11.74 10.40 -9.45
N ASP A 208 -11.52 11.47 -10.22
CA ASP A 208 -12.26 11.72 -11.47
C ASP A 208 -12.10 10.59 -12.51
N ALA A 209 -10.96 9.89 -12.49
CA ALA A 209 -10.66 8.75 -13.36
C ALA A 209 -11.21 7.41 -12.84
N GLY A 210 -11.67 7.35 -11.58
CA GLY A 210 -12.08 6.10 -10.93
C GLY A 210 -10.93 5.14 -10.64
N LEU A 211 -9.74 5.68 -10.34
CA LEU A 211 -8.51 4.94 -10.02
C LEU A 211 -7.98 5.24 -8.61
N TRP A 212 -8.67 6.10 -7.86
CA TRP A 212 -8.25 6.51 -6.52
C TRP A 212 -8.37 5.37 -5.50
N ASP A 213 -9.43 4.57 -5.61
CA ASP A 213 -9.65 3.40 -4.77
C ASP A 213 -8.53 2.36 -4.88
N GLU A 214 -8.06 2.12 -6.10
CA GLU A 214 -6.94 1.23 -6.40
C GLU A 214 -5.65 1.70 -5.70
N VAL A 215 -5.28 2.96 -5.91
CA VAL A 215 -4.07 3.56 -5.34
C VAL A 215 -4.14 3.59 -3.81
N VAL A 216 -5.31 3.90 -3.23
CA VAL A 216 -5.49 3.88 -1.77
C VAL A 216 -5.35 2.48 -1.20
N LEU A 217 -5.99 1.46 -1.81
CA LEU A 217 -5.88 0.08 -1.34
C LEU A 217 -4.44 -0.44 -1.47
N HIS A 218 -3.77 -0.16 -2.58
CA HIS A 218 -2.37 -0.50 -2.82
C HIS A 218 -1.46 0.00 -1.69
N GLU A 219 -1.55 1.30 -1.38
CA GLU A 219 -0.71 1.89 -0.34
C GLU A 219 -1.09 1.41 1.07
N MET A 220 -2.37 1.09 1.32
CA MET A 220 -2.75 0.44 2.57
C MET A 220 -2.16 -0.97 2.69
N LEU A 221 -2.06 -1.74 1.60
CA LEU A 221 -1.41 -3.05 1.59
C LEU A 221 0.09 -2.94 1.87
N HIS A 222 0.75 -1.90 1.36
CA HIS A 222 2.12 -1.57 1.77
C HIS A 222 2.23 -1.27 3.27
N VAL A 223 1.26 -0.54 3.84
CA VAL A 223 1.21 -0.32 5.30
C VAL A 223 1.05 -1.63 6.08
N LEU A 224 0.29 -2.60 5.57
CA LEU A 224 0.16 -3.94 6.17
C LEU A 224 1.44 -4.79 6.01
N GLY A 225 2.40 -4.37 5.19
CA GLY A 225 3.69 -5.03 5.04
C GLY A 225 3.93 -5.72 3.71
N VAL A 226 2.95 -5.71 2.80
CA VAL A 226 3.14 -6.26 1.45
C VAL A 226 4.24 -5.45 0.76
N GLY A 227 5.30 -6.12 0.32
CA GLY A 227 6.48 -5.46 -0.24
C GLY A 227 7.41 -4.88 0.80
N THR A 228 6.89 -4.02 1.68
CA THR A 228 7.68 -3.22 2.64
C THR A 228 8.30 -4.05 3.76
N LEU A 229 7.72 -5.20 4.12
CA LEU A 229 8.20 -6.04 5.22
C LEU A 229 8.72 -7.41 4.79
N TRP A 230 8.59 -7.79 3.51
CA TRP A 230 8.93 -9.13 3.04
C TRP A 230 10.36 -9.57 3.42
N ASP A 231 11.37 -8.72 3.18
CA ASP A 231 12.76 -9.05 3.54
C ASP A 231 12.96 -9.15 5.07
N SER A 232 12.34 -8.26 5.85
CA SER A 232 12.43 -8.28 7.31
C SER A 232 11.83 -9.56 7.92
N PHE A 233 10.82 -10.13 7.26
CA PHE A 233 10.22 -11.43 7.59
C PHE A 233 11.04 -12.61 7.08
N GLY A 234 12.09 -12.38 6.29
CA GLY A 234 12.94 -13.40 5.70
C GLY A 234 12.23 -14.16 4.58
N LEU A 235 11.34 -13.47 3.85
CA LEU A 235 10.53 -14.03 2.78
C LEU A 235 11.07 -13.67 1.40
N VAL A 236 12.24 -13.03 1.30
CA VAL A 236 12.90 -12.70 0.02
C VAL A 236 14.25 -13.41 -0.06
N ALA A 237 14.60 -13.91 -1.24
CA ALA A 237 15.90 -14.53 -1.50
C ALA A 237 16.36 -14.31 -2.94
N GLU A 238 17.67 -14.38 -3.15
CA GLU A 238 18.24 -14.55 -4.50
C GLU A 238 17.66 -15.83 -5.12
N SER A 239 17.36 -15.77 -6.41
CA SER A 239 16.74 -16.86 -7.16
C SER A 239 17.37 -16.98 -8.54
N ASP A 240 17.41 -18.20 -9.08
CA ASP A 240 17.74 -18.46 -10.49
C ASP A 240 16.55 -18.15 -11.43
N GLY A 241 15.47 -17.61 -10.88
CA GLY A 241 14.24 -17.22 -11.57
C GLY A 241 14.36 -15.96 -12.44
N PRO A 242 13.23 -15.51 -13.02
CA PRO A 242 13.19 -14.52 -14.10
C PRO A 242 13.81 -13.15 -13.76
N THR A 243 13.69 -12.71 -12.51
CA THR A 243 14.16 -11.40 -12.05
C THR A 243 15.45 -11.47 -11.24
N GLY A 244 15.94 -12.67 -10.90
CA GLY A 244 17.10 -12.90 -10.04
C GLY A 244 16.80 -12.81 -8.53
N TRP A 245 15.58 -12.40 -8.16
CA TRP A 245 15.08 -12.35 -6.80
C TRP A 245 13.67 -12.94 -6.74
N ALA A 246 13.31 -13.55 -5.62
CA ALA A 246 11.98 -14.11 -5.47
C ALA A 246 11.46 -13.99 -4.05
N TYR A 247 10.13 -13.90 -3.95
CA TYR A 247 9.41 -14.11 -2.71
C TYR A 247 9.25 -15.61 -2.44
N THR A 248 9.52 -16.04 -1.21
CA THR A 248 9.69 -17.44 -0.81
C THR A 248 8.67 -17.90 0.23
N GLY A 249 7.67 -17.07 0.52
CA GLY A 249 6.55 -17.45 1.37
C GLY A 249 5.80 -18.67 0.82
N ALA A 250 5.52 -19.64 1.69
CA ALA A 250 5.05 -20.95 1.27
C ALA A 250 3.62 -20.92 0.73
N GLN A 251 2.76 -20.02 1.22
CA GLN A 251 1.38 -19.89 0.76
C GLN A 251 1.32 -19.18 -0.58
N ALA A 252 2.02 -18.05 -0.73
CA ALA A 252 2.05 -17.33 -2.01
C ALA A 252 2.69 -18.20 -3.11
N LEU A 253 3.77 -18.91 -2.79
CA LEU A 253 4.40 -19.86 -3.73
C LEU A 253 3.43 -20.98 -4.14
N ALA A 254 2.60 -21.48 -3.21
CA ALA A 254 1.61 -22.50 -3.54
C ALA A 254 0.53 -21.98 -4.50
N VAL A 255 0.06 -20.74 -4.31
CA VAL A 255 -0.87 -20.07 -5.24
C VAL A 255 -0.24 -19.94 -6.62
N TYR A 256 0.98 -19.39 -6.69
CA TYR A 256 1.69 -19.19 -7.96
C TYR A 256 1.93 -20.52 -8.71
N VAL A 257 2.34 -21.58 -8.00
CA VAL A 257 2.52 -22.92 -8.60
C VAL A 257 1.19 -23.50 -9.11
N ASP A 258 0.07 -23.26 -8.43
CA ASP A 258 -1.26 -23.70 -8.89
C ASP A 258 -1.67 -22.96 -10.17
N TRP A 259 -1.46 -21.64 -10.23
CA TRP A 259 -1.70 -20.83 -11.44
C TRP A 259 -0.90 -21.38 -12.64
N LEU A 260 0.42 -21.55 -12.48
CA LEU A 260 1.29 -22.11 -13.52
C LEU A 260 0.90 -23.54 -13.95
N GLY A 261 0.32 -24.31 -13.03
CA GLY A 261 -0.13 -25.69 -13.28
C GLY A 261 -1.51 -25.79 -13.93
N SER A 262 -2.38 -24.81 -13.70
CA SER A 262 -3.76 -24.74 -14.20
C SER A 262 -3.84 -24.21 -15.63
N ASP A 263 -2.93 -23.29 -16.00
CA ASP A 263 -2.75 -22.86 -17.37
C ASP A 263 -2.15 -23.98 -18.21
N ALA A 264 -2.94 -24.44 -19.18
CA ALA A 264 -2.74 -25.69 -19.92
C ALA A 264 -1.42 -25.72 -20.74
N GLY A 265 -0.30 -25.99 -20.05
CA GLY A 265 0.97 -26.44 -20.61
C GLY A 265 2.09 -25.40 -20.64
N GLN A 266 2.96 -25.46 -19.63
CA GLN A 266 4.40 -25.18 -19.75
C GLN A 266 4.81 -23.77 -20.20
N GLN A 267 4.06 -22.71 -19.85
CA GLN A 267 4.71 -21.41 -19.74
C GLN A 267 5.05 -21.23 -18.28
N ALA A 268 6.30 -21.55 -17.96
CA ALA A 268 6.79 -21.36 -16.62
C ALA A 268 7.27 -19.91 -16.50
N ASP A 269 6.51 -18.89 -16.92
CA ASP A 269 6.78 -17.44 -16.77
C ASP A 269 8.25 -17.03 -16.56
N GLY A 270 9.14 -17.44 -17.49
CA GLY A 270 10.59 -17.18 -17.42
C GLY A 270 11.46 -18.24 -16.71
N TRP A 271 10.89 -19.12 -15.91
CA TRP A 271 11.46 -20.39 -15.42
C TRP A 271 11.67 -21.43 -16.54
N ALA A 272 12.61 -22.35 -16.31
CA ALA A 272 12.89 -23.43 -17.25
C ALA A 272 11.84 -24.56 -17.20
N SER A 273 11.26 -24.82 -16.03
CA SER A 273 10.15 -25.76 -15.82
C SER A 273 9.47 -25.51 -14.48
N LEU A 274 8.27 -26.08 -14.28
CA LEU A 274 7.56 -26.01 -12.99
C LEU A 274 8.38 -26.60 -11.83
N ALA A 275 9.30 -27.53 -12.11
CA ALA A 275 10.16 -28.13 -11.08
C ALA A 275 11.32 -27.20 -10.65
N ASP A 276 11.57 -26.14 -11.43
CA ASP A 276 12.62 -25.15 -11.16
C ASP A 276 12.06 -23.91 -10.43
N VAL A 277 10.73 -23.80 -10.24
CA VAL A 277 10.10 -22.69 -9.53
C VAL A 277 10.45 -22.79 -8.05
N ASP A 278 11.25 -21.83 -7.56
CA ASP A 278 11.70 -21.76 -6.17
C ASP A 278 11.16 -20.53 -5.40
N GLY A 279 10.37 -19.69 -6.07
CA GLY A 279 9.72 -18.53 -5.49
C GLY A 279 8.77 -17.84 -6.47
N VAL A 280 8.12 -16.80 -6.00
CA VAL A 280 7.27 -15.91 -6.80
C VAL A 280 8.14 -14.75 -7.30
N PRO A 281 8.16 -14.43 -8.61
CA PRO A 281 8.91 -13.29 -9.13
C PRO A 281 8.53 -11.98 -8.44
N ILE A 282 9.53 -11.22 -8.01
CA ILE A 282 9.33 -9.86 -7.48
C ILE A 282 10.01 -8.87 -8.40
N GLU A 283 9.47 -7.66 -8.45
CA GLU A 283 10.09 -6.54 -9.14
C GLU A 283 11.47 -6.27 -8.52
N VAL A 284 12.40 -5.80 -9.33
CA VAL A 284 13.76 -5.48 -8.89
C VAL A 284 14.09 -4.03 -9.18
N VAL A 285 14.82 -3.41 -8.26
CA VAL A 285 15.25 -2.02 -8.37
C VAL A 285 16.75 -1.96 -8.63
N MET A 286 17.15 -1.03 -9.50
CA MET A 286 18.57 -0.76 -9.78
C MET A 286 19.13 0.18 -8.72
N LEU A 287 20.16 -0.28 -7.99
CA LEU A 287 20.90 0.52 -7.03
C LEU A 287 21.91 1.46 -7.73
N ASP A 288 22.38 2.47 -7.00
CA ASP A 288 23.34 3.48 -7.49
C ASP A 288 24.67 2.89 -7.97
N ASP A 289 25.07 1.73 -7.44
CA ASP A 289 26.27 1.01 -7.84
C ASP A 289 26.06 0.13 -9.10
N GLY A 290 24.84 0.12 -9.65
CA GLY A 290 24.44 -0.64 -10.82
C GLY A 290 24.07 -2.10 -10.54
N THR A 291 23.98 -2.51 -9.28
CA THR A 291 23.44 -3.82 -8.89
C THR A 291 21.91 -3.81 -8.81
N LEU A 292 21.30 -5.00 -8.80
CA LEU A 292 19.86 -5.17 -8.60
C LEU A 292 19.59 -5.59 -7.16
N ALA A 293 18.58 -4.97 -6.55
CA ALA A 293 18.03 -5.33 -5.25
C ALA A 293 16.56 -5.74 -5.40
N PRO A 294 16.03 -6.56 -4.47
CA PRO A 294 14.60 -6.85 -4.45
C PRO A 294 13.81 -5.55 -4.21
N GLY A 295 12.76 -5.35 -5.00
CA GLY A 295 11.79 -4.29 -4.79
C GLY A 295 10.69 -4.68 -3.79
N GLY A 296 9.73 -3.78 -3.62
CA GLY A 296 8.53 -3.90 -2.80
C GLY A 296 7.28 -4.29 -3.57
N HIS A 297 7.39 -4.79 -4.80
CA HIS A 297 6.24 -5.14 -5.64
C HIS A 297 6.37 -6.53 -6.25
N TRP A 298 5.24 -7.07 -6.69
CA TRP A 298 5.26 -8.18 -7.64
C TRP A 298 5.84 -7.72 -8.98
N ASP A 299 6.49 -8.64 -9.70
CA ASP A 299 7.07 -8.34 -11.01
C ASP A 299 5.96 -7.98 -12.02
N GLU A 300 6.00 -6.75 -12.55
CA GLU A 300 5.00 -6.26 -13.51
C GLU A 300 4.93 -7.15 -14.75
N GLY A 301 6.09 -7.63 -15.22
CA GLY A 301 6.19 -8.46 -16.42
C GLY A 301 5.47 -9.80 -16.30
N THR A 302 5.37 -10.32 -15.07
CA THR A 302 4.73 -11.59 -14.74
C THR A 302 3.26 -11.39 -14.40
N PHE A 303 2.93 -10.37 -13.61
CA PHE A 303 1.62 -10.25 -12.97
C PHE A 303 0.70 -9.20 -13.60
N GLY A 304 1.22 -8.29 -14.43
CA GLY A 304 0.42 -7.32 -15.19
C GLY A 304 -0.55 -6.53 -14.31
N ASP A 305 -1.85 -6.75 -14.50
CA ASP A 305 -2.93 -6.03 -13.79
C ASP A 305 -3.08 -6.44 -12.31
N GLU A 306 -2.11 -7.12 -11.68
CA GLU A 306 -2.16 -7.39 -10.24
C GLU A 306 -1.96 -6.10 -9.45
N LEU A 307 -2.78 -5.88 -8.43
CA LEU A 307 -2.83 -4.61 -7.69
C LEU A 307 -1.48 -4.14 -7.16
N MET A 308 -0.62 -5.05 -6.70
CA MET A 308 0.65 -4.78 -6.03
C MET A 308 1.86 -4.88 -6.98
N THR A 309 1.67 -4.66 -8.28
CA THR A 309 2.77 -4.32 -9.19
C THR A 309 3.07 -2.80 -9.12
N PRO A 310 4.26 -2.33 -9.53
CA PRO A 310 4.67 -0.93 -9.30
C PRO A 310 3.99 0.11 -10.21
N TYR A 311 3.16 -0.33 -11.15
CA TYR A 311 2.53 0.54 -12.15
C TYR A 311 1.02 0.53 -12.02
N LEU A 312 0.44 1.73 -12.00
CA LEU A 312 -1.01 1.88 -12.09
C LEU A 312 -1.49 1.41 -13.47
N ASN A 313 -2.28 0.35 -13.48
CA ASN A 313 -2.90 -0.23 -14.67
C ASN A 313 -4.36 0.25 -14.80
N ASP A 314 -5.05 -0.10 -15.90
CA ASP A 314 -6.41 0.41 -16.16
C ASP A 314 -7.46 -0.16 -15.18
N ALA A 315 -7.14 -1.23 -14.44
CA ALA A 315 -7.90 -1.79 -13.32
C ALA A 315 -7.08 -2.84 -12.55
N GLY A 316 -6.38 -2.43 -11.50
CA GLY A 316 -5.64 -3.33 -10.61
C GLY A 316 -6.56 -4.35 -9.93
N ILE A 317 -6.11 -5.60 -9.87
CA ILE A 317 -6.84 -6.73 -9.31
C ILE A 317 -6.13 -7.21 -8.05
N LEU A 318 -6.81 -7.19 -6.90
CA LEU A 318 -6.30 -7.86 -5.71
C LEU A 318 -6.46 -9.38 -5.83
N THR A 319 -5.34 -10.07 -6.02
CA THR A 319 -5.34 -11.52 -6.25
C THR A 319 -5.09 -12.35 -5.00
N GLU A 320 -5.37 -13.66 -5.10
CA GLU A 320 -5.03 -14.64 -4.06
C GLU A 320 -3.54 -14.65 -3.70
N LEU A 321 -2.66 -14.24 -4.62
CA LEU A 321 -1.22 -14.16 -4.39
C LEU A 321 -0.88 -13.12 -3.33
N THR A 322 -1.43 -11.92 -3.47
CA THR A 322 -1.21 -10.82 -2.50
C THR A 322 -1.78 -11.17 -1.14
N THR A 323 -2.98 -11.76 -1.07
CA THR A 323 -3.58 -12.18 0.21
C THR A 323 -2.84 -13.36 0.85
N ALA A 324 -2.25 -14.25 0.06
CA ALA A 324 -1.36 -15.30 0.57
C ALA A 324 -0.06 -14.74 1.16
N SER A 325 0.49 -13.64 0.61
CA SER A 325 1.67 -12.99 1.17
C SER A 325 1.43 -12.40 2.56
N LEU A 326 0.24 -11.86 2.82
CA LEU A 326 -0.19 -11.43 4.16
C LEU A 326 -0.24 -12.64 5.11
N ALA A 327 -0.77 -13.77 4.67
CA ALA A 327 -0.82 -14.98 5.48
C ALA A 327 0.57 -15.55 5.79
N ASP A 328 1.53 -15.44 4.87
CA ASP A 328 2.92 -15.84 5.08
C ASP A 328 3.66 -14.94 6.09
N MET A 329 3.26 -13.67 6.21
CA MET A 329 3.71 -12.77 7.29
C MET A 329 3.01 -13.06 8.64
N GLY A 330 1.93 -13.85 8.64
CA GLY A 330 1.25 -14.29 9.85
C GLY A 330 -0.11 -13.65 10.12
N TYR A 331 -0.66 -12.87 9.18
CA TYR A 331 -2.06 -12.44 9.27
C TYR A 331 -3.01 -13.63 9.14
N ALA A 332 -4.11 -13.62 9.89
CA ALA A 332 -5.22 -14.56 9.68
C ALA A 332 -6.11 -14.02 8.56
N VAL A 333 -5.95 -14.51 7.32
CA VAL A 333 -6.60 -13.93 6.14
C VAL A 333 -7.75 -14.81 5.62
N ASP A 334 -8.85 -14.19 5.18
CA ASP A 334 -9.90 -14.84 4.39
C ASP A 334 -9.51 -14.89 2.90
N GLN A 335 -8.93 -16.02 2.47
CA GLN A 335 -8.54 -16.21 1.07
C GLN A 335 -9.74 -16.17 0.09
N GLY A 336 -11.00 -16.29 0.56
CA GLY A 336 -12.18 -16.20 -0.30
C GLY A 336 -12.59 -14.78 -0.72
N LEU A 337 -11.96 -13.76 -0.16
CA LEU A 337 -12.22 -12.35 -0.52
C LEU A 337 -11.34 -11.84 -1.65
N ALA A 338 -10.21 -12.50 -1.93
CA ALA A 338 -9.42 -12.24 -3.12
C ALA A 338 -10.18 -12.64 -4.40
N ILE A 339 -9.70 -12.15 -5.54
CA ILE A 339 -10.12 -12.62 -6.86
C ILE A 339 -9.13 -13.69 -7.32
N ALA A 340 -9.67 -14.80 -7.82
CA ALA A 340 -8.93 -15.94 -8.36
C ALA A 340 -8.68 -15.79 -9.86
#